data_AF-A0A8B9JZQ5-F1
#
_entry.id   AF-A0A8B9JZQ5-F1
#
_cell.length_a   1.000
_cell.length_b   1.000
_cell.length_c   1.000
_cell.angle_alpha   90.00
_cell.angle_beta   90.00
_cell.angle_gamma   90.00
#
_symmetry.space_group_name_H-M   'P 1'
#
loop_
_entity.id
_entity.type
_entity.pdbx_description
1 polymer ?
#
loop_
_entity_poly.entity_id
_entity_poly.type
_entity_poly.pdbx_seq_one_letter_code
_entity_poly.pdbx_strand_id
1 'polypeptide(L)'
;MPRYAQLVMGPAGSGKSTYCSTMIQHAEAISRSVQVVNLDPAAEHFDYPVMADIRELIQVDDVMEDDSLKFGPNGGLVFCMEYFANNFDWLEECLGHVEDDYILFDCPGQIELYTHLPVMKQLAEQLQQWEFRVCGVFLVDSQFMVESFKFISGVMAALSAMVALEIPQVNIMTKMDLLNPKAKKEIEKYLDPDMYSMMEDNSTTLRSKKFNKLTKAICGLIDDYSMVRFLPFDRTDEEGINIVLQHIDFSIQYGEDLEFKEPKETEEEPSNTNYDEFFQDKVDY
;
A
#
# COMPACT_ATOMS: atom_id res chain seq x y z
N MET A 1 -19.49 -9.48 -5.46
CA MET A 1 -18.13 -9.58 -6.05
C MET A 1 -17.09 -9.31 -4.96
N PRO A 2 -15.87 -9.90 -5.00
CA PRO A 2 -14.90 -9.72 -3.92
C PRO A 2 -14.48 -8.25 -3.79
N ARG A 3 -14.24 -7.80 -2.56
CA ARG A 3 -13.69 -6.47 -2.27
C ARG A 3 -12.17 -6.57 -2.19
N TYR A 4 -11.47 -5.47 -2.38
CA TYR A 4 -10.00 -5.46 -2.47
C TYR A 4 -9.40 -4.44 -1.52
N ALA A 5 -8.37 -4.86 -0.78
CA ALA A 5 -7.72 -4.02 0.21
C ALA A 5 -6.20 -4.03 0.04
N GLN A 6 -5.60 -2.84 -0.01
CA GLN A 6 -4.17 -2.65 0.20
C GLN A 6 -3.92 -2.12 1.60
N LEU A 7 -3.22 -2.88 2.45
CA LEU A 7 -2.71 -2.35 3.71
C LEU A 7 -1.36 -1.67 3.43
N VAL A 8 -1.34 -0.34 3.36
CA VAL A 8 -0.13 0.44 3.04
C VAL A 8 0.68 0.64 4.31
N MET A 9 1.77 -0.11 4.42
CA MET A 9 2.57 -0.27 5.64
C MET A 9 4.00 0.18 5.43
N GLY A 10 4.73 0.34 6.54
CA GLY A 10 6.17 0.60 6.53
C GLY A 10 6.57 1.72 7.49
N PRO A 11 7.88 1.90 7.72
CA PRO A 11 8.40 2.84 8.71
C PRO A 11 7.93 4.28 8.51
N ALA A 12 7.96 5.07 9.57
CA ALA A 12 7.72 6.51 9.51
C ALA A 12 8.64 7.15 8.46
N GLY A 13 8.06 8.02 7.62
CA GLY A 13 8.78 8.66 6.53
C GLY A 13 9.02 7.81 5.28
N SER A 14 8.54 6.57 5.20
CA SER A 14 8.64 5.75 3.97
C SER A 14 7.78 6.27 2.80
N GLY A 15 6.84 7.18 3.06
CA GLY A 15 6.00 7.81 2.04
C GLY A 15 4.65 7.12 1.80
N LYS A 16 4.03 6.52 2.83
CA LYS A 16 2.72 5.85 2.76
C LYS A 16 1.60 6.75 2.22
N SER A 17 1.36 7.89 2.86
CA SER A 17 0.35 8.85 2.39
C SER A 17 0.65 9.40 0.99
N THR A 18 1.94 9.62 0.65
CA THR A 18 2.35 10.02 -0.70
C THR A 18 2.08 8.92 -1.74
N TYR A 19 2.30 7.66 -1.37
CA TYR A 19 1.96 6.50 -2.19
C TYR A 19 0.46 6.43 -2.42
N CYS A 20 -0.37 6.60 -1.39
CA CYS A 20 -1.83 6.63 -1.51
C CYS A 20 -2.29 7.73 -2.48
N SER A 21 -1.77 8.96 -2.32
CA SER A 21 -2.05 10.07 -3.23
C SER A 21 -1.69 9.76 -4.68
N THR A 22 -0.50 9.18 -4.90
CA THR A 22 -0.01 8.81 -6.24
C THR A 22 -0.86 7.70 -6.87
N MET A 23 -1.24 6.69 -6.08
CA MET A 23 -2.05 5.58 -6.54
C MET A 23 -3.48 5.99 -6.88
N ILE A 24 -4.09 6.90 -6.12
CA ILE A 24 -5.40 7.47 -6.49
C ILE A 24 -5.32 8.18 -7.84
N GLN A 25 -4.36 9.10 -8.01
CA GLN A 25 -4.21 9.85 -9.26
C GLN A 25 -3.97 8.93 -10.46
N HIS A 26 -3.14 7.90 -10.28
CA HIS A 26 -2.90 6.90 -11.32
C HIS A 26 -4.16 6.07 -11.63
N ALA A 27 -4.90 5.64 -10.60
CA ALA A 27 -6.15 4.90 -10.74
C ALA A 27 -7.21 5.73 -11.50
N GLU A 28 -7.35 7.00 -11.16
CA GLU A 28 -8.24 7.95 -11.86
C GLU A 28 -7.87 8.07 -13.34
N ALA A 29 -6.57 8.17 -13.66
CA ALA A 29 -6.08 8.27 -15.03
C ALA A 29 -6.42 7.01 -15.87
N ILE A 30 -6.46 5.83 -15.25
CA ILE A 30 -6.86 4.57 -15.91
C ILE A 30 -8.35 4.24 -15.74
N SER A 31 -9.17 5.21 -15.30
CA SER A 31 -10.63 5.05 -15.07
C SER A 31 -11.00 3.95 -14.06
N ARG A 32 -10.18 3.78 -13.03
CA ARG A 32 -10.40 2.86 -11.91
C ARG A 32 -10.77 3.63 -10.65
N SER A 33 -11.84 3.20 -9.98
CA SER A 33 -12.23 3.77 -8.69
C SER A 33 -11.38 3.17 -7.57
N VAL A 34 -10.69 4.03 -6.83
CA VAL A 34 -9.92 3.66 -5.64
C VAL A 34 -10.24 4.65 -4.53
N GLN A 35 -10.48 4.14 -3.33
CA GLN A 35 -10.79 4.93 -2.14
C GLN A 35 -9.70 4.75 -1.10
N VAL A 36 -9.60 5.70 -0.17
CA VAL A 36 -8.59 5.66 0.90
C VAL A 36 -9.25 5.76 2.25
N VAL A 37 -8.82 4.90 3.17
CA VAL A 37 -9.14 4.96 4.59
C VAL A 37 -7.86 5.36 5.33
N ASN A 38 -7.95 6.39 6.17
CA ASN A 38 -6.87 6.74 7.09
C ASN A 38 -6.97 5.89 8.37
N LEU A 39 -5.91 5.15 8.67
CA LEU A 39 -5.74 4.43 9.93
C LEU A 39 -4.61 5.00 10.79
N ASP A 40 -3.97 6.11 10.43
CA ASP A 40 -3.00 6.80 11.26
C ASP A 40 -3.67 7.88 12.15
N PRO A 41 -3.82 7.63 13.46
CA PRO A 41 -4.44 8.58 14.39
C PRO A 41 -3.53 9.76 14.75
N ALA A 42 -2.27 9.76 14.28
CA ALA A 42 -1.32 10.87 14.43
C ALA A 42 -1.12 11.66 13.12
N ALA A 43 -1.89 11.37 12.06
CA ALA A 43 -1.79 12.09 10.80
C ALA A 43 -2.29 13.54 10.92
N GLU A 44 -1.57 14.48 10.31
CA GLU A 44 -1.92 15.91 10.34
C GLU A 44 -2.75 16.34 9.12
N HIS A 45 -2.27 16.05 7.90
CA HIS A 45 -2.84 16.55 6.65
C HIS A 45 -2.83 15.49 5.54
N PHE A 46 -3.87 15.49 4.70
CA PHE A 46 -3.99 14.65 3.50
C PHE A 46 -4.23 15.51 2.26
N ASP A 47 -3.57 15.16 1.16
CA ASP A 47 -3.75 15.82 -0.14
C ASP A 47 -4.77 15.07 -1.04
N TYR A 48 -5.59 14.22 -0.44
CA TYR A 48 -6.56 13.36 -1.13
C TYR A 48 -7.83 13.16 -0.29
N PRO A 49 -8.97 12.83 -0.92
CA PRO A 49 -10.18 12.50 -0.19
C PRO A 49 -10.01 11.18 0.58
N VAL A 50 -10.39 11.20 1.85
CA VAL A 50 -10.48 10.00 2.71
C VAL A 50 -11.95 9.62 2.87
N MET A 51 -12.25 8.34 2.68
CA MET A 51 -13.58 7.76 2.90
C MET A 51 -13.91 7.67 4.38
N ALA A 52 -12.94 7.22 5.17
CA ALA A 52 -13.05 7.08 6.61
C ALA A 52 -11.73 7.50 7.25
N ASP A 53 -11.82 8.12 8.42
CA ASP A 53 -10.68 8.65 9.14
C ASP A 53 -10.74 8.20 10.60
N ILE A 54 -9.77 7.38 11.02
CA ILE A 54 -9.68 6.89 12.40
C ILE A 54 -9.69 8.03 13.44
N ARG A 55 -9.29 9.24 13.05
CA ARG A 55 -9.31 10.43 13.91
C ARG A 55 -10.73 10.86 14.33
N GLU A 56 -11.76 10.39 13.64
CA GLU A 56 -13.17 10.56 14.06
C GLU A 56 -13.56 9.60 15.19
N LEU A 57 -12.85 8.47 15.31
CA LEU A 57 -13.02 7.49 16.37
C LEU A 57 -12.12 7.82 17.58
N ILE A 58 -10.82 8.04 17.34
CA ILE A 58 -9.82 8.32 18.37
C ILE A 58 -8.58 9.03 17.80
N GLN A 59 -8.07 10.03 18.52
CA GLN A 59 -6.85 10.78 18.15
C GLN A 59 -5.74 10.58 19.19
N VAL A 60 -4.48 10.60 18.74
CA VAL A 60 -3.34 10.44 19.65
C VAL A 60 -3.22 11.62 20.62
N ASP A 61 -3.50 12.83 20.15
CA ASP A 61 -3.42 14.05 20.97
C ASP A 61 -4.41 13.99 22.15
N ASP A 62 -5.66 13.61 21.90
CA ASP A 62 -6.69 13.45 22.95
C ASP A 62 -6.25 12.44 24.03
N VAL A 63 -5.64 11.32 23.60
CA VAL A 63 -5.16 10.26 24.50
C VAL A 63 -3.94 10.72 25.32
N MET A 64 -3.09 11.54 24.72
CA MET A 64 -1.90 12.10 25.39
C MET A 64 -2.24 13.21 26.38
N GLU A 65 -3.29 13.99 26.11
CA GLU A 65 -3.78 15.05 27.00
C GLU A 65 -4.58 14.50 28.20
N ASP A 66 -5.00 13.24 28.17
CA ASP A 66 -5.68 12.59 29.29
C ASP A 66 -4.72 12.36 30.49
N ASP A 67 -4.88 13.21 31.50
CA ASP A 67 -4.14 13.19 32.78
C ASP A 67 -4.23 11.86 33.54
N SER A 68 -5.24 11.02 33.25
CA SER A 68 -5.41 9.70 33.88
C SER A 68 -4.56 8.62 33.24
N LEU A 69 -4.27 8.72 31.94
CA LEU A 69 -3.53 7.73 31.16
C LEU A 69 -2.02 7.99 31.16
N LYS A 70 -1.60 9.26 31.08
CA LYS A 70 -0.19 9.70 31.10
C LYS A 70 0.69 8.96 30.08
N PHE A 71 0.17 8.70 28.89
CA PHE A 71 0.94 8.06 27.83
C PHE A 71 1.89 9.05 27.14
N GLY A 72 3.04 8.54 26.70
CA GLY A 72 3.88 9.24 25.71
C GLY A 72 3.41 8.94 24.28
N PRO A 73 3.99 9.58 23.24
CA PRO A 73 3.51 9.47 21.85
C PRO A 73 3.32 8.05 21.32
N ASN A 74 4.30 7.18 21.52
CA ASN A 74 4.20 5.78 21.09
C ASN A 74 3.19 4.97 21.93
N GLY A 75 3.06 5.28 23.23
CA GLY A 75 2.08 4.63 24.10
C GLY A 75 0.65 5.03 23.73
N GLY A 76 0.44 6.32 23.43
CA GLY A 76 -0.82 6.85 22.96
C GLY A 76 -1.23 6.20 21.63
N LEU A 77 -0.31 6.10 20.67
CA LEU A 77 -0.58 5.40 19.41
C LEU A 77 -0.97 3.93 19.61
N VAL A 78 -0.25 3.19 20.45
CA VAL A 78 -0.61 1.79 20.74
C VAL A 78 -2.01 1.70 21.34
N PHE A 79 -2.34 2.60 22.28
CA PHE A 79 -3.68 2.67 22.86
C PHE A 79 -4.76 2.97 21.81
N CYS A 80 -4.53 3.94 20.91
CA CYS A 80 -5.45 4.24 19.81
C CYS A 80 -5.71 3.02 18.93
N MET A 81 -4.65 2.28 18.60
CA MET A 81 -4.72 1.10 17.76
C MET A 81 -5.40 -0.09 18.47
N GLU A 82 -5.21 -0.25 19.78
CA GLU A 82 -5.94 -1.23 20.59
C GLU A 82 -7.42 -0.86 20.75
N TYR A 83 -7.73 0.43 20.93
CA TYR A 83 -9.10 0.92 20.96
C TYR A 83 -9.79 0.64 19.62
N PHE A 84 -9.12 0.93 18.50
CA PHE A 84 -9.61 0.62 17.16
C PHE A 84 -9.87 -0.88 16.95
N ALA A 85 -8.98 -1.77 17.41
CA ALA A 85 -9.20 -3.22 17.34
C ALA A 85 -10.45 -3.71 18.09
N ASN A 86 -10.87 -2.99 19.13
CA ASN A 86 -12.09 -3.29 19.88
C ASN A 86 -13.35 -2.68 19.24
N ASN A 87 -13.22 -1.84 18.21
CA ASN A 87 -14.31 -1.11 17.56
C ASN A 87 -14.23 -1.24 16.03
N PHE A 88 -13.96 -2.45 15.51
CA PHE A 88 -13.96 -2.69 14.05
C PHE A 88 -15.34 -2.52 13.41
N ASP A 89 -16.42 -2.61 14.20
CA ASP A 89 -17.78 -2.27 13.78
C ASP A 89 -17.90 -0.84 13.25
N TRP A 90 -17.20 0.13 13.85
CA TRP A 90 -17.12 1.49 13.32
C TRP A 90 -16.56 1.50 11.89
N LEU A 91 -15.48 0.74 11.63
CA LEU A 91 -14.91 0.66 10.30
C LEU A 91 -15.87 -0.03 9.33
N GLU A 92 -16.52 -1.12 9.74
CA GLU A 92 -17.51 -1.83 8.92
C GLU A 92 -18.65 -0.91 8.48
N GLU A 93 -19.16 -0.08 9.40
CA GLU A 93 -20.20 0.92 9.12
C GLU A 93 -19.71 1.97 8.12
N CYS A 94 -18.48 2.48 8.28
CA CYS A 94 -17.89 3.45 7.36
C CYS A 94 -17.64 2.86 5.96
N LEU A 95 -17.18 1.62 5.88
CA LEU A 95 -16.91 0.91 4.62
C LEU A 95 -18.20 0.53 3.90
N GLY A 96 -19.28 0.28 4.63
CA GLY A 96 -20.54 -0.20 4.08
C GLY A 96 -20.41 -1.50 3.28
N HIS A 97 -21.43 -1.79 2.47
CA HIS A 97 -21.48 -2.96 1.58
C HIS A 97 -21.54 -2.53 0.11
N VAL A 98 -20.41 -2.02 -0.39
CA VAL A 98 -20.26 -1.67 -1.81
C VAL A 98 -19.45 -2.78 -2.50
N GLU A 99 -20.02 -3.34 -3.56
CA GLU A 99 -19.34 -4.35 -4.38
C GLU A 99 -18.25 -3.70 -5.25
N ASP A 100 -17.20 -4.47 -5.56
CA ASP A 100 -16.05 -4.03 -6.38
C ASP A 100 -15.21 -2.89 -5.76
N ASP A 101 -15.28 -2.71 -4.45
CA ASP A 101 -14.46 -1.72 -3.74
C ASP A 101 -12.97 -2.04 -3.85
N TYR A 102 -12.19 -1.01 -4.16
CA TYR A 102 -10.74 -1.04 -4.05
C TYR A 102 -10.26 0.02 -3.07
N ILE A 103 -9.79 -0.44 -1.92
CA ILE A 103 -9.53 0.43 -0.77
C ILE A 103 -8.06 0.37 -0.39
N LEU A 104 -7.44 1.54 -0.29
CA LEU A 104 -6.11 1.70 0.30
C LEU A 104 -6.29 2.09 1.76
N PHE A 105 -5.68 1.34 2.67
CA PHE A 105 -5.60 1.69 4.07
C PHE A 105 -4.24 2.34 4.34
N ASP A 106 -4.22 3.66 4.54
CA ASP A 106 -3.02 4.39 4.94
C ASP A 106 -2.75 4.12 6.42
N CYS A 107 -1.79 3.25 6.70
CA CYS A 107 -1.56 2.73 8.05
C CYS A 107 -0.51 3.56 8.82
N PRO A 108 -0.48 3.51 10.16
CA PRO A 108 0.47 4.29 10.96
C PRO A 108 1.95 4.03 10.65
N GLY A 109 2.81 5.02 10.94
CA GLY A 109 4.24 4.91 10.69
C GLY A 109 5.04 3.92 11.54
N GLN A 110 4.49 3.46 12.67
CA GLN A 110 5.28 2.71 13.65
C GLN A 110 5.31 1.23 13.33
N ILE A 111 6.51 0.71 13.08
CA ILE A 111 6.71 -0.63 12.52
C ILE A 111 6.32 -1.73 13.51
N GLU A 112 6.40 -1.44 14.81
CA GLU A 112 6.05 -2.38 15.88
C GLU A 112 4.59 -2.85 15.79
N LEU A 113 3.71 -2.05 15.18
CA LEU A 113 2.32 -2.42 14.90
C LEU A 113 2.18 -3.60 13.92
N TYR A 114 3.17 -3.81 13.05
CA TYR A 114 3.17 -4.87 12.04
C TYR A 114 4.04 -6.06 12.43
N THR A 115 4.91 -5.93 13.44
CA THR A 115 5.88 -6.99 13.82
C THR A 115 5.68 -7.56 15.22
N HIS A 116 5.09 -6.80 16.14
CA HIS A 116 5.04 -7.17 17.57
C HIS A 116 3.66 -7.10 18.19
N LEU A 117 2.77 -6.28 17.64
CA LEU A 117 1.40 -6.11 18.14
C LEU A 117 0.41 -6.86 17.25
N PRO A 118 -0.64 -7.48 17.83
CA PRO A 118 -1.59 -8.28 17.07
C PRO A 118 -2.62 -7.44 16.30
N VAL A 119 -2.72 -6.14 16.56
CA VAL A 119 -3.77 -5.26 16.02
C VAL A 119 -3.89 -5.36 14.49
N MET A 120 -2.77 -5.22 13.78
CA MET A 120 -2.80 -5.23 12.32
C MET A 120 -3.07 -6.62 11.74
N LYS A 121 -2.68 -7.69 12.45
CA LYS A 121 -3.06 -9.06 12.11
C LYS A 121 -4.57 -9.25 12.27
N GLN A 122 -5.13 -8.79 13.40
CA GLN A 122 -6.57 -8.84 13.65
C GLN A 122 -7.36 -8.06 12.60
N LEU A 123 -6.87 -6.89 12.19
CA LEU A 123 -7.47 -6.12 11.10
C LEU A 123 -7.46 -6.90 9.78
N ALA A 124 -6.32 -7.51 9.42
CA ALA A 124 -6.22 -8.31 8.20
C ALA A 124 -7.18 -9.51 8.21
N GLU A 125 -7.25 -10.23 9.33
CA GLU A 125 -8.21 -11.33 9.53
C GLU A 125 -9.66 -10.84 9.45
N GLN A 126 -9.97 -9.67 10.03
CA GLN A 126 -11.30 -9.08 10.01
C GLN A 126 -11.71 -8.66 8.59
N LEU A 127 -10.82 -8.01 7.84
CA LEU A 127 -11.06 -7.66 6.44
C LEU A 127 -11.33 -8.92 5.59
N GLN A 128 -10.59 -10.00 5.81
CA GLN A 128 -10.84 -11.28 5.13
C GLN A 128 -12.21 -11.88 5.50
N GLN A 129 -12.66 -11.75 6.76
CA GLN A 129 -14.00 -12.16 7.17
C GLN A 129 -15.10 -11.33 6.49
N TRP A 130 -14.83 -10.06 6.20
CA TRP A 130 -15.68 -9.18 5.39
C TRP A 130 -15.48 -9.37 3.86
N GLU A 131 -14.93 -10.52 3.45
CA GLU A 131 -14.75 -10.93 2.06
C GLU A 131 -13.81 -10.04 1.24
N PHE A 132 -12.88 -9.33 1.89
CA PHE A 132 -11.79 -8.64 1.20
C PHE A 132 -10.67 -9.60 0.80
N ARG A 133 -10.17 -9.44 -0.43
CA ARG A 133 -8.84 -9.91 -0.83
C ARG A 133 -7.81 -8.86 -0.40
N VAL A 134 -7.03 -9.20 0.62
CA VAL A 134 -6.10 -8.28 1.29
C VAL A 134 -4.68 -8.53 0.81
N CYS A 135 -3.96 -7.46 0.46
CA CYS A 135 -2.51 -7.48 0.24
C CYS A 135 -1.82 -6.41 1.09
N GLY A 136 -0.74 -6.81 1.75
CA GLY A 136 0.16 -5.88 2.41
C GLY A 136 1.08 -5.20 1.41
N VAL A 137 1.16 -3.87 1.45
CA VAL A 137 2.09 -3.09 0.65
C VAL A 137 3.13 -2.49 1.58
N PHE A 138 4.32 -3.09 1.62
CA PHE A 138 5.36 -2.71 2.58
C PHE A 138 6.38 -1.76 1.94
N LEU A 139 6.31 -0.48 2.33
CA LEU A 139 7.13 0.59 1.79
C LEU A 139 8.41 0.78 2.60
N VAL A 140 9.54 0.88 1.91
CA VAL A 140 10.84 1.23 2.49
C VAL A 140 11.49 2.34 1.67
N ASP A 141 12.00 3.37 2.33
CA ASP A 141 12.70 4.48 1.67
C ASP A 141 14.06 4.02 1.14
N SER A 142 14.27 4.21 -0.17
CA SER A 142 15.46 3.79 -0.89
C SER A 142 16.78 4.34 -0.33
N GLN A 143 16.77 5.53 0.27
CA GLN A 143 17.99 6.13 0.86
C GLN A 143 18.53 5.30 2.03
N PHE A 144 17.66 4.57 2.73
CA PHE A 144 18.07 3.65 3.78
C PHE A 144 18.56 2.31 3.24
N MET A 145 18.36 2.01 1.95
CA MET A 145 18.67 0.70 1.37
C MET A 145 19.98 0.67 0.58
N VAL A 146 20.72 1.79 0.50
CA VAL A 146 21.96 1.91 -0.28
C VAL A 146 23.09 1.03 0.27
N GLU A 147 23.21 0.93 1.60
CA GLU A 147 24.25 0.13 2.24
C GLU A 147 23.78 -1.31 2.48
N SER A 148 24.64 -2.29 2.21
CA SER A 148 24.26 -3.72 2.24
C SER A 148 23.68 -4.17 3.59
N PHE A 149 24.21 -3.69 4.71
CA PHE A 149 23.67 -4.03 6.04
C PHE A 149 22.29 -3.44 6.27
N LYS A 150 22.05 -2.22 5.77
CA LYS A 150 20.75 -1.58 5.91
C LYS A 150 19.73 -2.23 4.98
N PHE A 151 20.16 -2.62 3.77
CA PHE A 151 19.36 -3.43 2.86
C PHE A 151 18.91 -4.75 3.51
N ILE A 152 19.85 -5.54 4.04
CA ILE A 152 19.53 -6.79 4.76
C ILE A 152 18.56 -6.51 5.92
N SER A 153 18.77 -5.40 6.65
CA SER A 153 17.88 -5.03 7.76
C SER A 153 16.46 -4.70 7.28
N GLY A 154 16.33 -3.99 6.15
CA GLY A 154 15.05 -3.68 5.51
C GLY A 154 14.33 -4.93 5.00
N VAL A 155 15.06 -5.86 4.39
CA VAL A 155 14.53 -7.18 3.98
C VAL A 155 14.01 -7.97 5.18
N MET A 156 14.78 -8.04 6.26
CA MET A 156 14.37 -8.75 7.48
C MET A 156 13.14 -8.11 8.12
N ALA A 157 13.04 -6.78 8.12
CA ALA A 157 11.87 -6.06 8.63
C ALA A 157 10.62 -6.37 7.80
N ALA A 158 10.74 -6.33 6.47
CA ALA A 158 9.66 -6.68 5.56
C ALA A 158 9.23 -8.15 5.72
N LEU A 159 10.19 -9.07 5.83
CA LEU A 159 9.91 -10.49 6.09
C LEU A 159 9.20 -10.69 7.43
N SER A 160 9.64 -9.98 8.47
CA SER A 160 9.01 -10.04 9.79
C SER A 160 7.55 -9.60 9.74
N ALA A 161 7.23 -8.53 9.01
CA ALA A 161 5.86 -8.06 8.83
C ALA A 161 5.02 -9.09 8.05
N MET A 162 5.58 -9.63 6.96
CA MET A 162 4.91 -10.65 6.13
C MET A 162 4.53 -11.89 6.95
N VAL A 163 5.46 -12.40 7.77
CA VAL A 163 5.22 -13.56 8.63
C VAL A 163 4.23 -13.24 9.75
N ALA A 164 4.27 -12.03 10.31
CA ALA A 164 3.39 -11.65 11.40
C ALA A 164 1.93 -11.45 10.95
N LEU A 165 1.72 -10.91 9.75
CA LEU A 165 0.39 -10.62 9.21
C LEU A 165 -0.26 -11.78 8.46
N GLU A 166 0.54 -12.74 7.99
CA GLU A 166 0.05 -13.96 7.31
C GLU A 166 -0.79 -13.66 6.04
N ILE A 167 -0.49 -12.56 5.34
CA ILE A 167 -1.12 -12.14 4.08
C ILE A 167 -0.09 -12.00 2.94
N PRO A 168 -0.51 -12.08 1.67
CA PRO A 168 0.35 -11.73 0.54
C PRO A 168 0.90 -10.31 0.70
N GLN A 169 2.20 -10.12 0.52
CA GLN A 169 2.86 -8.82 0.68
C GLN A 169 3.74 -8.47 -0.52
N VAL A 170 3.54 -7.26 -1.05
CA VAL A 170 4.39 -6.64 -2.07
C VAL A 170 5.31 -5.64 -1.37
N ASN A 171 6.63 -5.79 -1.55
CA ASN A 171 7.60 -4.88 -0.98
C ASN A 171 7.99 -3.83 -2.01
N ILE A 172 8.00 -2.56 -1.60
CA ILE A 172 8.24 -1.44 -2.50
C ILE A 172 9.35 -0.57 -1.92
N MET A 173 10.28 -0.19 -2.79
CA MET A 173 11.32 0.76 -2.47
C MET A 173 10.94 2.14 -3.01
N THR A 174 10.61 3.07 -2.13
CA THR A 174 10.09 4.40 -2.49
C THR A 174 11.21 5.43 -2.64
N LYS A 175 10.83 6.60 -3.19
CA LYS A 175 11.70 7.77 -3.34
C LYS A 175 12.92 7.52 -4.23
N MET A 176 12.76 6.66 -5.24
CA MET A 176 13.83 6.33 -6.18
C MET A 176 14.31 7.56 -6.97
N ASP A 177 13.45 8.56 -7.14
CA ASP A 177 13.73 9.88 -7.73
C ASP A 177 14.76 10.69 -6.93
N LEU A 178 14.86 10.47 -5.63
CA LEU A 178 15.75 11.22 -4.75
C LEU A 178 17.18 10.66 -4.71
N LEU A 179 17.43 9.53 -5.35
CA LEU A 179 18.76 8.90 -5.36
C LEU A 179 19.68 9.56 -6.38
N ASN A 180 20.92 9.80 -5.97
CA ASN A 180 21.97 10.14 -6.93
C ASN A 180 22.32 8.94 -7.82
N PRO A 181 22.90 9.14 -9.02
CA PRO A 181 23.20 8.06 -9.96
C PRO A 181 24.08 6.94 -9.39
N LYS A 182 24.98 7.29 -8.45
CA LYS A 182 25.84 6.31 -7.80
C LYS A 182 25.06 5.41 -6.85
N ALA A 183 24.18 5.99 -6.03
CA ALA A 183 23.31 5.26 -5.11
C ALA A 183 22.30 4.38 -5.88
N LYS A 184 21.72 4.90 -6.96
CA LYS A 184 20.82 4.14 -7.83
C LYS A 184 21.50 2.88 -8.39
N LYS A 185 22.74 3.01 -8.88
CA LYS A 185 23.54 1.86 -9.34
C LYS A 185 23.86 0.84 -8.24
N GLU A 186 24.04 1.28 -7.00
CA GLU A 186 24.23 0.35 -5.88
C GLU A 186 22.94 -0.41 -5.56
N ILE A 187 21.78 0.27 -5.59
CA ILE A 187 20.48 -0.36 -5.36
C ILE A 187 20.09 -1.31 -6.48
N GLU A 188 20.40 -0.99 -7.74
CA GLU A 188 20.14 -1.87 -8.90
C GLU A 188 20.75 -3.27 -8.71
N LYS A 189 21.91 -3.36 -8.04
CA LYS A 189 22.53 -4.66 -7.69
C LYS A 189 21.66 -5.49 -6.74
N TYR A 190 20.83 -4.84 -5.95
CA TYR A 190 19.93 -5.48 -5.00
C TYR A 190 18.55 -5.84 -5.59
N LEU A 191 18.24 -5.29 -6.77
CA LEU A 191 17.00 -5.59 -7.50
C LEU A 191 17.17 -6.79 -8.45
N ASP A 192 18.41 -7.24 -8.64
CA ASP A 192 18.79 -8.36 -9.50
C ASP A 192 18.51 -9.71 -8.81
N PRO A 193 17.92 -10.70 -9.52
CA PRO A 193 17.76 -12.07 -9.02
C PRO A 193 19.04 -12.68 -8.43
N ASP A 194 20.22 -12.33 -8.94
CA ASP A 194 21.51 -12.89 -8.49
C ASP A 194 22.16 -12.11 -7.33
N MET A 195 21.44 -11.17 -6.70
CA MET A 195 21.93 -10.26 -5.64
C MET A 195 22.81 -10.94 -4.58
N TYR A 196 22.42 -12.12 -4.09
CA TYR A 196 23.10 -12.77 -2.96
C TYR A 196 24.51 -13.25 -3.30
N SER A 197 24.75 -13.62 -4.56
CA SER A 197 26.10 -13.95 -5.05
C SER A 197 27.03 -12.73 -4.97
N MET A 198 26.51 -11.52 -5.21
CA MET A 198 27.26 -10.27 -5.11
C MET A 198 27.48 -9.80 -3.67
N MET A 199 26.59 -10.18 -2.74
CA MET A 199 26.77 -9.90 -1.31
C MET A 199 27.89 -10.73 -0.68
N GLU A 200 28.12 -11.96 -1.15
CA GLU A 200 29.26 -12.78 -0.71
C GLU A 200 30.61 -12.14 -1.09
N ASP A 201 30.73 -11.46 -2.23
CA ASP A 201 31.98 -10.80 -2.63
C ASP A 201 32.30 -9.58 -1.75
N ASN A 202 31.28 -8.80 -1.39
CA ASN A 202 31.40 -7.71 -0.43
C ASN A 202 31.67 -8.19 1.00
N SER A 203 31.53 -9.50 1.28
CA SER A 203 31.81 -10.09 2.59
C SER A 203 33.25 -9.90 3.07
N THR A 204 34.19 -9.74 2.14
CA THR A 204 35.59 -9.42 2.44
C THR A 204 35.77 -8.01 3.03
N THR A 205 34.83 -7.10 2.76
CA THR A 205 34.79 -5.73 3.31
C THR A 205 33.95 -5.64 4.59
N LEU A 206 33.19 -6.70 4.94
CA LEU A 206 32.44 -6.80 6.20
C LEU A 206 33.44 -6.93 7.36
N ARG A 207 33.73 -5.80 8.00
CA ARG A 207 34.79 -5.54 9.00
C ARG A 207 34.80 -6.40 10.28
N SER A 208 34.13 -7.55 10.34
CA SER A 208 34.17 -8.44 11.50
C SER A 208 34.14 -9.91 11.12
N LYS A 209 35.30 -10.59 11.24
CA LYS A 209 35.41 -12.05 11.17
C LYS A 209 34.46 -12.77 12.15
N LYS A 210 34.01 -12.07 13.22
CA LYS A 210 33.13 -12.62 14.25
C LYS A 210 31.70 -12.88 13.74
N PHE A 211 31.17 -12.04 12.85
CA PHE A 211 29.77 -12.11 12.42
C PHE A 211 29.56 -12.75 11.04
N ASN A 212 30.63 -13.15 10.35
CA ASN A 212 30.55 -13.72 9.00
C ASN A 212 29.59 -14.92 8.92
N LYS A 213 29.64 -15.85 9.88
CA LYS A 213 28.72 -17.00 9.93
C LYS A 213 27.25 -16.59 10.03
N LEU A 214 26.95 -15.55 10.82
CA LEU A 214 25.60 -15.02 10.97
C LEU A 214 25.13 -14.36 9.68
N THR A 215 25.96 -13.51 9.07
CA THR A 215 25.62 -12.87 7.80
C THR A 215 25.35 -13.90 6.70
N LYS A 216 26.19 -14.94 6.59
CA LYS A 216 25.97 -16.02 5.61
C LYS A 216 24.67 -16.79 5.87
N ALA A 217 24.33 -17.05 7.14
CA ALA A 217 23.06 -17.69 7.49
C ALA A 217 21.85 -16.80 7.16
N ILE A 218 21.93 -15.49 7.41
CA ILE A 218 20.88 -14.54 7.05
C ILE A 218 20.74 -14.45 5.53
N CYS A 219 21.84 -14.30 4.78
CA CYS A 219 21.78 -14.28 3.32
C CYS A 219 21.20 -15.58 2.76
N GLY A 220 21.57 -16.74 3.30
CA GLY A 220 20.98 -18.02 2.92
C GLY A 220 19.47 -18.08 3.19
N LEU A 221 19.01 -17.61 4.34
CA LEU A 221 17.57 -17.54 4.65
C LEU A 221 16.83 -16.68 3.61
N ILE A 222 17.38 -15.52 3.26
CA ILE A 222 16.72 -14.62 2.33
C ILE A 222 16.71 -15.23 0.91
N ASP A 223 17.79 -15.89 0.49
CA ASP A 223 17.91 -16.57 -0.81
C ASP A 223 16.94 -17.74 -0.93
N ASP A 224 16.93 -18.63 0.08
CA ASP A 224 16.05 -19.80 0.16
C ASP A 224 14.58 -19.44 0.02
N TYR A 225 14.19 -18.29 0.58
CA TYR A 225 12.81 -17.85 0.52
C TYR A 225 12.48 -17.06 -0.73
N SER A 226 13.42 -16.38 -1.42
CA SER A 226 13.20 -15.57 -2.64
C SER A 226 11.98 -14.61 -2.61
N MET A 227 11.29 -14.51 -1.47
CA MET A 227 9.94 -13.97 -1.32
C MET A 227 9.96 -12.46 -1.12
N VAL A 228 11.10 -11.89 -0.74
CA VAL A 228 11.21 -10.48 -0.38
C VAL A 228 11.96 -9.74 -1.46
N ARG A 229 11.35 -9.65 -2.64
CA ARG A 229 11.79 -8.76 -3.71
C ARG A 229 11.18 -7.37 -3.49
N PHE A 230 11.99 -6.34 -3.70
CA PHE A 230 11.52 -4.95 -3.72
C PHE A 230 11.26 -4.51 -5.16
N LEU A 231 10.10 -3.89 -5.37
CA LEU A 231 9.80 -3.16 -6.61
C LEU A 231 10.23 -1.70 -6.44
N PRO A 232 11.00 -1.13 -7.38
CA PRO A 232 11.32 0.29 -7.33
C PRO A 232 10.06 1.13 -7.59
N PHE A 233 9.87 2.20 -6.82
CA PHE A 233 8.76 3.13 -6.98
C PHE A 233 9.28 4.57 -7.04
N ASP A 234 9.08 5.16 -8.21
CA ASP A 234 9.32 6.56 -8.52
C ASP A 234 7.97 7.18 -8.87
N ARG A 235 7.56 8.20 -8.11
CA ARG A 235 6.28 8.88 -8.32
C ARG A 235 6.19 9.65 -9.64
N THR A 236 7.33 9.87 -10.31
CA THR A 236 7.40 10.54 -11.61
C THR A 236 7.35 9.58 -12.79
N ASP A 237 7.40 8.28 -12.52
CA ASP A 237 7.42 7.22 -13.53
C ASP A 237 6.08 6.48 -13.57
N GLU A 238 5.21 6.86 -14.50
CA GLU A 238 3.88 6.26 -14.68
C GLU A 238 3.95 4.76 -15.03
N GLU A 239 4.97 4.33 -15.78
CA GLU A 239 5.14 2.91 -16.11
C GLU A 239 5.51 2.11 -14.86
N GLY A 240 6.41 2.65 -14.03
CA GLY A 240 6.79 2.06 -12.75
C GLY A 240 5.61 1.94 -11.78
N ILE A 241 4.78 2.98 -11.68
CA ILE A 241 3.54 2.94 -10.87
C ILE A 241 2.59 1.85 -11.37
N ASN A 242 2.38 1.76 -12.68
CA ASN A 242 1.51 0.73 -13.27
C ASN A 242 2.04 -0.69 -13.03
N ILE A 243 3.37 -0.91 -13.13
CA ILE A 243 3.99 -2.21 -12.83
C ILE A 243 3.72 -2.59 -11.37
N VAL A 244 3.89 -1.67 -10.42
CA VAL A 244 3.59 -1.91 -9.02
C VAL A 244 2.12 -2.28 -8.82
N LEU A 245 1.20 -1.52 -9.42
CA LEU A 245 -0.23 -1.81 -9.35
C LEU A 245 -0.56 -3.20 -9.91
N GLN A 246 0.00 -3.57 -11.05
CA GLN A 246 -0.17 -4.90 -11.66
C GLN A 246 0.34 -6.03 -10.75
N HIS A 247 1.46 -5.85 -10.07
CA HIS A 247 1.98 -6.84 -9.12
C HIS A 247 1.04 -7.02 -7.91
N ILE A 248 0.46 -5.94 -7.42
CA ILE A 248 -0.52 -5.98 -6.32
C ILE A 248 -1.81 -6.63 -6.81
N ASP A 249 -2.31 -6.23 -7.97
CA ASP A 249 -3.51 -6.79 -8.59
C ASP A 249 -3.39 -8.28 -8.83
N PHE A 250 -2.24 -8.76 -9.31
CA PHE A 250 -1.97 -10.19 -9.41
C PHE A 250 -2.01 -10.89 -8.04
N SER A 251 -1.46 -10.24 -7.00
CA SER A 251 -1.41 -10.81 -5.64
C SER A 251 -2.80 -10.94 -5.00
N ILE A 252 -3.73 -10.04 -5.32
CA ILE A 252 -5.13 -10.06 -4.86
C ILE A 252 -6.10 -10.58 -5.92
N GLN A 253 -5.60 -11.09 -7.04
CA GLN A 253 -6.39 -11.58 -8.17
C GLN A 253 -7.45 -10.58 -8.64
N TYR A 254 -7.11 -9.30 -8.64
CA TYR A 254 -7.98 -8.24 -9.15
C TYR A 254 -8.20 -8.42 -10.65
N GLY A 255 -9.46 -8.38 -11.07
CA GLY A 255 -9.83 -8.45 -12.49
C GLY A 255 -10.01 -9.85 -13.07
N GLU A 256 -9.70 -10.92 -12.33
CA GLU A 256 -9.98 -12.30 -12.77
C GLU A 256 -11.49 -12.61 -12.80
N ASP A 257 -12.26 -11.93 -11.94
CA ASP A 257 -13.71 -12.08 -11.79
C ASP A 257 -14.50 -10.97 -12.51
N LEU A 258 -13.83 -10.09 -13.27
CA LEU A 258 -14.52 -9.09 -14.09
C LEU A 258 -15.24 -9.81 -15.24
N GLU A 259 -16.49 -10.21 -15.00
CA GLU A 259 -17.40 -10.60 -16.07
C GLU A 259 -17.43 -9.48 -17.11
N PHE A 260 -17.43 -9.85 -18.40
CA PHE A 260 -17.59 -8.92 -19.50
C PHE A 260 -18.92 -8.20 -19.30
N LYS A 261 -18.90 -6.96 -18.80
CA LYS A 261 -20.09 -6.12 -18.76
C LYS A 261 -20.46 -5.86 -20.21
N GLU A 262 -21.53 -6.50 -20.69
CA GLU A 262 -22.08 -6.19 -22.01
C GLU A 262 -22.26 -4.67 -22.08
N PRO A 263 -21.84 -4.03 -23.19
CA PRO A 263 -22.07 -2.60 -23.36
C PRO A 263 -23.54 -2.34 -23.08
N LYS A 264 -23.85 -1.48 -22.12
CA LYS A 264 -25.23 -1.04 -21.91
C LYS A 264 -25.70 -0.52 -23.27
N GLU A 265 -26.69 -1.20 -23.85
CA GLU A 265 -27.38 -0.67 -25.02
C GLU A 265 -27.82 0.74 -24.62
N THR A 266 -27.21 1.74 -25.23
CA THR A 266 -27.77 3.10 -25.21
C THR A 266 -29.17 2.93 -25.74
N GLU A 267 -30.17 3.07 -24.86
CA GLU A 267 -31.55 3.22 -25.29
C GLU A 267 -31.55 4.34 -26.32
N GLU A 268 -31.71 3.98 -27.59
CA GLU A 268 -31.92 4.96 -28.65
C GLU A 268 -33.13 5.77 -28.21
N GLU A 269 -32.91 7.07 -27.94
CA GLU A 269 -34.03 7.99 -27.73
C GLU A 269 -35.03 7.78 -28.87
N PRO A 270 -36.33 7.59 -28.58
CA PRO A 270 -37.30 7.38 -29.64
C PRO A 270 -37.25 8.58 -30.58
N SER A 271 -36.78 8.32 -31.80
CA SER A 271 -36.65 9.28 -32.89
C SER A 271 -37.82 10.26 -32.90
N ASN A 272 -37.51 11.54 -32.61
CA ASN A 272 -38.45 12.65 -32.75
C ASN A 272 -38.96 12.68 -34.19
N THR A 273 -40.15 12.11 -34.38
CA THR A 273 -40.86 12.01 -35.65
C THR A 273 -41.52 13.34 -35.93
N ASN A 274 -40.74 14.39 -36.21
CA ASN A 274 -41.27 15.73 -36.51
C ASN A 274 -40.30 16.62 -37.33
N TYR A 275 -39.46 16.03 -38.18
CA TYR A 275 -38.55 16.78 -39.06
C TYR A 275 -39.09 17.04 -40.48
N ASP A 276 -40.29 16.57 -40.82
CA ASP A 276 -40.85 16.73 -42.19
C ASP A 276 -41.87 17.88 -42.36
N GLU A 277 -42.23 18.64 -41.31
CA GLU A 277 -43.16 19.77 -41.44
C GLU A 277 -42.49 21.16 -41.58
N PHE A 278 -41.15 21.25 -41.57
CA PHE A 278 -40.45 22.55 -41.59
C PHE A 278 -39.92 23.03 -42.96
N PHE A 279 -40.08 22.26 -44.04
CA PHE A 279 -39.55 22.63 -45.37
C PHE A 279 -40.55 22.60 -46.53
N GLN A 280 -41.87 22.54 -46.25
CA GLN A 280 -42.89 22.81 -47.27
C GLN A 280 -43.55 24.16 -47.01
N ASP A 281 -42.82 25.25 -47.22
CA ASP A 281 -43.42 26.49 -47.68
C ASP A 281 -42.33 27.47 -48.16
N LYS A 282 -42.58 28.03 -49.36
CA LYS A 282 -41.84 29.09 -50.09
C LYS A 282 -40.77 28.62 -51.08
N VAL A 283 -41.20 28.40 -52.33
CA VAL A 283 -40.76 29.25 -53.46
C VAL A 283 -41.93 29.41 -54.43
N ASP A 284 -42.57 30.59 -54.39
CA ASP A 284 -43.39 31.12 -55.48
C ASP A 284 -42.54 32.12 -56.29
N TYR A 285 -42.83 32.16 -57.60
CA TYR A 285 -42.34 33.01 -58.72
C TYR A 285 -41.23 32.44 -59.62
#